data_AF-A0A6B3G0U2-F1
#
_entry.id   AF-A0A6B3G0U2-F1
#
_cell.length_a   1.000
_cell.length_b   1.000
_cell.length_c   1.000
_cell.angle_alpha   90.00
_cell.angle_beta   90.00
_cell.angle_gamma   90.00
#
_symmetry.space_group_name_H-M   'P 1'
#
loop_
_entity.id
_entity.type
_entity.pdbx_description
1 polymer ?
#
loop_
_entity_poly.entity_id
_entity_poly.type
_entity_poly.pdbx_seq_one_letter_code
_entity_poly.pdbx_strand_id
1 'polypeptide(L)' 'AGEIDVLEALGSEPDSVWGAVHSPECHQIPSLGMGARTTTEDGSALSEDFHTYSVVWRRGPDSITWYLDGREYLRLTPQ' A
#
# COMPACT_ATOMS: atom_id res chain seq x y z
N ALA A 1 -7.79 12.16 -12.98
CA ALA A 1 -8.26 10.99 -12.22
C ALA A 1 -7.11 10.50 -11.36
N GLY A 2 -7.39 9.90 -10.22
CA GLY A 2 -6.38 9.28 -9.36
C GLY A 2 -6.69 7.79 -9.16
N GLU A 3 -5.72 7.07 -8.62
CA GLU A 3 -5.76 5.62 -8.39
C GLU A 3 -5.16 5.30 -7.02
N ILE A 4 -5.71 4.26 -6.38
CA ILE A 4 -5.30 3.75 -5.08
C ILE A 4 -5.07 2.26 -5.26
N ASP A 5 -3.82 1.84 -5.14
CA ASP A 5 -3.45 0.44 -5.14
C ASP A 5 -3.47 -0.06 -3.70
N VAL A 6 -4.53 -0.79 -3.37
CA VAL A 6 -4.67 -1.46 -2.05
C VAL A 6 -3.61 -2.55 -1.91
N LEU A 7 -3.28 -3.20 -3.02
CA LEU A 7 -2.31 -4.29 -3.12
C LEU A 7 -1.68 -4.31 -4.51
N GLU A 8 -0.36 -4.30 -4.54
CA GLU A 8 0.44 -4.85 -5.64
C GLU A 8 1.45 -5.85 -5.07
N ALA A 9 1.67 -6.96 -5.79
CA ALA A 9 2.62 -7.99 -5.41
C ALA A 9 3.54 -8.32 -6.58
N LEU A 10 4.83 -8.48 -6.30
CA LEU A 10 5.83 -8.86 -7.27
C LEU A 10 6.23 -10.31 -7.04
N GLY A 11 6.18 -11.16 -8.06
CA GLY A 11 6.58 -12.56 -7.93
C GLY A 11 8.05 -12.77 -7.51
N SER A 12 8.90 -11.75 -7.69
CA SER A 12 10.29 -11.73 -7.20
C SER A 12 10.44 -11.34 -5.73
N GLU A 13 9.38 -10.85 -5.09
CA GLU A 13 9.32 -10.43 -3.68
C GLU A 13 8.10 -11.12 -3.02
N PRO A 14 8.10 -12.45 -2.91
CA PRO A 14 6.90 -13.23 -2.64
C PRO A 14 6.29 -12.99 -1.26
N ASP A 15 7.07 -12.48 -0.30
CA ASP A 15 6.66 -12.14 1.06
C ASP A 15 6.18 -10.68 1.19
N SER A 16 6.22 -9.90 0.11
CA SER A 16 6.11 -8.44 0.14
C SER A 16 4.87 -7.93 -0.60
N VAL A 17 4.18 -6.97 0.01
CA VAL A 17 3.07 -6.21 -0.61
C VAL A 17 3.42 -4.74 -0.70
N TRP A 18 3.03 -4.13 -1.82
CA TRP A 18 3.14 -2.70 -2.08
C TRP A 18 1.76 -2.05 -2.00
N GLY A 19 1.71 -0.83 -1.43
CA GLY A 19 0.55 0.05 -1.51
C GLY A 19 0.96 1.40 -2.08
N ALA A 20 0.13 1.94 -2.97
CA ALA A 20 0.46 3.16 -3.71
C ALA A 20 -0.75 4.07 -3.95
N VAL A 21 -0.46 5.35 -4.19
CA VAL A 21 -1.39 6.32 -4.76
C VAL A 21 -0.79 6.90 -6.02
N HIS A 22 -1.60 6.97 -7.07
CA HIS A 22 -1.26 7.65 -8.31
C HIS A 22 -2.19 8.86 -8.48
N SER A 23 -1.59 10.01 -8.73
CA SER A 23 -2.30 11.25 -9.02
C SER A 23 -1.52 12.08 -10.03
N PRO A 24 -2.17 12.98 -10.78
CA PRO A 24 -1.47 13.93 -11.63
C PRO A 24 -0.46 14.77 -10.85
N GLU A 25 -0.70 15.03 -9.56
CA GLU A 25 0.17 15.82 -8.69
C GLU A 25 1.35 15.03 -8.08
N CYS A 26 1.46 13.72 -8.30
CA CYS A 26 2.65 12.93 -7.93
C CYS A 26 3.83 13.25 -8.87
N HIS A 27 4.37 14.47 -8.78
CA HIS A 27 5.38 15.04 -9.68
C HIS A 27 6.80 14.49 -9.49
N GLN A 28 6.99 13.41 -8.73
CA GLN A 28 8.35 12.96 -8.38
C GLN A 28 8.92 11.96 -9.38
N ILE A 29 8.13 11.00 -9.87
CA ILE A 29 8.49 10.12 -11.01
C ILE A 29 7.17 9.69 -11.70
N PRO A 30 6.96 9.93 -13.02
CA PRO A 30 5.67 9.73 -13.73
C PRO A 30 5.10 8.30 -13.77
N SER A 31 5.63 7.35 -13.00
CA SER A 31 5.23 5.95 -13.01
C SER A 31 5.40 5.21 -11.68
N LEU A 32 5.83 5.86 -10.60
CA LEU A 32 6.17 5.15 -9.35
C LEU A 32 5.18 5.34 -8.20
N GLY A 33 4.17 6.19 -8.36
CA GLY A 33 3.21 6.48 -7.28
C GLY A 33 3.87 7.04 -6.02
N MET A 34 3.06 7.42 -5.04
CA MET A 34 3.53 7.59 -3.66
C MET A 34 3.14 6.35 -2.87
N GLY A 35 4.13 5.59 -2.42
CA GLY A 35 3.88 4.28 -1.81
C GLY A 35 4.97 3.81 -0.87
N ALA A 36 4.70 2.69 -0.23
CA ALA A 36 5.64 1.93 0.58
C ALA A 36 5.28 0.44 0.50
N ARG A 37 6.20 -0.39 0.97
CA ARG A 37 6.01 -1.85 1.07
C ARG A 37 6.14 -2.34 2.48
N THR A 38 5.56 -3.50 2.74
CA THR A 38 5.82 -4.29 3.94
C THR A 38 5.89 -5.77 3.60
N THR A 39 6.42 -6.58 4.51
CA THR A 39 6.44 -8.03 4.39
C THR A 39 5.42 -8.68 5.33
N THR A 40 5.09 -9.95 5.11
CA THR A 40 4.48 -10.81 6.13
C THR A 40 5.34 -10.82 7.40
N GLU A 41 4.71 -11.02 8.58
CA GLU A 41 5.43 -10.98 9.85
C GLU A 41 6.31 -12.21 10.09
N ASP A 42 5.87 -13.36 9.59
CA ASP A 42 6.57 -14.64 9.68
C ASP A 42 7.53 -14.89 8.51
N GLY A 43 7.54 -14.00 7.50
CA GLY A 43 8.35 -14.12 6.30
C GLY A 43 7.83 -15.18 5.31
N SER A 44 6.63 -15.70 5.50
CA SER A 44 5.98 -16.59 4.53
C SER A 44 5.60 -15.83 3.26
N ALA A 45 5.53 -16.53 2.12
CA ALA A 45 5.04 -15.90 0.91
C ALA A 45 3.54 -15.57 1.04
N LEU A 46 3.11 -14.44 0.48
CA LEU A 46 1.70 -14.00 0.43
C LEU A 46 0.76 -15.00 -0.25
N SER A 47 1.31 -15.96 -1.01
CA SER A 47 0.57 -17.01 -1.70
C SER A 47 0.38 -18.28 -0.86
N GLU A 48 1.06 -18.41 0.29
CA GLU A 48 0.97 -19.59 1.14
C GLU A 48 -0.33 -19.64 1.94
N ASP A 49 -0.90 -18.47 2.26
CA ASP A 49 -2.17 -18.38 2.98
C ASP A 49 -2.98 -17.14 2.58
N PHE A 50 -4.22 -17.05 3.05
CA PHE A 50 -5.03 -15.84 2.84
C PHE A 50 -4.61 -14.73 3.80
N HIS A 51 -4.45 -13.53 3.26
CA HIS A 51 -4.15 -12.30 4.01
C HIS A 51 -5.24 -11.25 3.84
N THR A 52 -5.36 -10.34 4.80
CA THR A 52 -6.24 -9.18 4.71
C THR A 52 -5.46 -7.93 4.30
N TYR A 53 -5.71 -7.46 3.09
CA TYR A 53 -5.19 -6.21 2.57
C TYR A 53 -6.26 -5.14 2.69
N SER A 54 -5.96 -4.03 3.34
CA SER A 54 -6.98 -3.00 3.54
C SER A 54 -6.41 -1.59 3.48
N VAL A 55 -7.27 -0.68 3.05
CA VAL A 55 -7.05 0.76 3.10
C VAL A 55 -8.16 1.40 3.92
N VAL A 56 -7.79 2.30 4.81
CA VAL A 56 -8.71 3.17 5.54
C VAL A 56 -8.54 4.59 5.03
N TRP A 57 -9.52 5.06 4.26
CA TRP A 57 -9.62 6.46 3.84
C TRP A 57 -10.52 7.24 4.81
N ARG A 58 -9.94 8.25 5.46
CA ARG A 58 -10.64 9.16 6.38
C ARG A 58 -10.73 10.56 5.78
N ARG A 59 -11.86 11.22 6.07
CA ARG A 59 -12.15 12.61 5.71
C ARG A 59 -11.92 13.62 6.86
N GLY A 60 -11.24 13.21 7.95
CA GLY A 60 -11.07 14.05 9.15
C GLY A 60 -10.39 13.34 10.34
N PRO A 61 -9.15 13.72 10.70
CA PRO A 61 -8.18 14.36 9.81
C PRO A 61 -8.00 13.53 8.52
N ASP A 62 -7.79 14.19 7.39
CA ASP A 62 -7.67 13.52 6.10
C ASP A 62 -6.46 12.59 6.08
N SER A 63 -6.70 11.32 5.77
CA SER A 63 -5.63 10.35 5.58
C SER A 63 -6.06 9.17 4.76
N ILE A 64 -5.11 8.55 4.08
CA ILE A 64 -5.25 7.20 3.53
C ILE A 64 -4.19 6.34 4.21
N THR A 65 -4.59 5.18 4.72
CA THR A 65 -3.71 4.33 5.53
C THR A 65 -3.86 2.87 5.10
N TRP A 66 -2.74 2.20 4.83
CA TRP A 66 -2.69 0.82 4.37
C TRP A 66 -2.31 -0.12 5.51
N TYR A 67 -2.89 -1.31 5.46
CA TYR A 67 -2.67 -2.38 6.43
C TYR A 67 -2.51 -3.73 5.71
N LEU A 68 -1.56 -4.53 6.22
CA LEU A 68 -1.46 -5.97 5.96
C LEU A 68 -1.82 -6.69 7.27
N ASP A 69 -2.84 -7.53 7.25
CA ASP A 69 -3.32 -8.29 8.41
C ASP A 69 -3.58 -7.41 9.66
N GLY A 70 -4.08 -6.19 9.41
CA GLY A 70 -4.34 -5.20 10.45
C GLY A 70 -3.11 -4.43 10.93
N ARG A 71 -1.90 -4.74 10.43
CA ARG A 71 -0.69 -3.97 10.71
C ARG A 71 -0.51 -2.82 9.73
N GLU A 72 -0.50 -1.61 10.25
CA GLU A 72 -0.25 -0.39 9.49
C GLU A 72 1.17 -0.39 8.91
N TYR A 73 1.32 -0.04 7.63
CA TYR A 73 2.64 0.10 7.01
C TYR A 73 2.82 1.34 6.14
N LEU A 74 1.74 2.01 5.76
CA LEU A 74 1.79 3.27 5.02
C LEU A 74 0.67 4.18 5.49
N ARG A 75 1.00 5.43 5.78
CA ARG A 75 0.02 6.48 6.04
C ARG A 75 0.38 7.73 5.25
N LEU A 76 -0.54 8.15 4.40
CA LEU A 76 -0.45 9.38 3.62
C LEU A 76 -1.48 10.38 4.15
N THR A 77 -1.05 11.63 4.30
CA THR A 77 -1.90 12.77 4.64
C THR A 77 -1.71 13.86 3.59
N PRO A 78 -2.73 14.70 3.33
CA PRO A 78 -2.51 15.95 2.61
C PRO A 78 -1.46 16.80 3.35
N GLN A 79 -0.65 17.55 2.61
CA GLN A 79 0.15 18.64 3.17
C GLN A 79 -0.70 19.91 3.29
#